data_AF-A0A8T6QKY8-F1
#
_entry.id   AF-A0A8T6QKY8-F1
#
_cell.length_a   1.000
_cell.length_b   1.000
_cell.length_c   1.000
_cell.angle_alpha   90.00
_cell.angle_beta   90.00
_cell.angle_gamma   90.00
#
_symmetry.space_group_name_H-M   'P 1'
#
loop_
_entity.id
_entity.type
_entity.pdbx_description
1 polymer ?
#
loop_
_entity_poly.entity_id
_entity_poly.type
_entity_poly.pdbx_seq_one_letter_code
_entity_poly.pdbx_strand_id
1 'polypeptide(L)'
;PWTLPANRAISIAPDFDYALVQIDGQAVILAKDLVESVMQRIGVTDYTILGTVKGAELELLRFTHPFMGFDVPAILGDHVTLDAGTGAVHTAPGHGPDDYVIGQKYGLETANPVGPDGTYLPGTYPTLDGVNVFKANDIVVALLQEKGALLHVEKMQHSYPCCWRHKT
;
A
#
# COMPACT_ATOMS: atom_id res chain seq x y z
N PRO A 1 -3.44 -4.28 -6.66
CA PRO A 1 -4.27 -4.57 -5.44
C PRO A 1 -4.00 -5.96 -4.84
N TRP A 2 -3.85 -6.99 -5.67
CA TRP A 2 -3.62 -8.37 -5.21
C TRP A 2 -2.37 -8.58 -4.33
N THR A 3 -1.40 -7.68 -4.29
CA THR A 3 -0.25 -7.83 -3.37
C THR A 3 -0.60 -7.48 -1.92
N LEU A 4 -1.77 -6.87 -1.69
CA LEU A 4 -2.15 -6.33 -0.38
C LEU A 4 -2.21 -7.38 0.75
N PRO A 5 -2.73 -8.61 0.56
CA PRO A 5 -2.66 -9.65 1.59
C PRO A 5 -1.23 -10.03 2.04
N ALA A 6 -0.23 -9.79 1.19
CA ALA A 6 1.18 -10.02 1.49
C ALA A 6 1.86 -8.82 2.18
N ASN A 7 1.12 -7.75 2.50
CA ASN A 7 1.67 -6.57 3.14
C ASN A 7 2.31 -6.89 4.50
N ARG A 8 3.50 -6.36 4.73
CA ARG A 8 4.22 -6.50 6.01
C ARG A 8 4.79 -5.20 6.56
N ALA A 9 4.75 -4.10 5.82
CA ALA A 9 5.13 -2.76 6.28
C ALA A 9 4.58 -1.65 5.39
N ILE A 10 4.77 -0.41 5.83
CA ILE A 10 4.61 0.80 5.00
C ILE A 10 5.98 1.49 4.95
N SER A 11 6.58 1.59 3.76
CA SER A 11 7.84 2.32 3.56
C SER A 11 7.59 3.82 3.46
N ILE A 12 8.38 4.58 4.22
CA ILE A 12 8.34 6.05 4.37
C ILE A 12 9.77 6.57 4.16
N ALA A 13 9.93 7.70 3.47
CA ALA A 13 11.24 8.33 3.33
C ALA A 13 11.61 9.07 4.62
N PRO A 14 12.81 8.88 5.20
CA PRO A 14 13.18 9.53 6.46
C PRO A 14 13.22 11.06 6.37
N ASP A 15 13.68 11.60 5.25
CA ASP A 15 13.97 13.03 5.08
C ASP A 15 12.75 13.87 4.64
N PHE A 16 11.71 13.22 4.13
CA PHE A 16 10.49 13.92 3.70
C PHE A 16 9.68 14.39 4.92
N ASP A 17 8.96 15.50 4.73
CA ASP A 17 7.95 15.94 5.67
C ASP A 17 6.63 15.25 5.36
N TYR A 18 5.98 14.68 6.37
CA TYR A 18 4.67 14.05 6.29
C TYR A 18 3.65 14.92 7.01
N ALA A 19 2.51 15.15 6.38
CA ALA A 19 1.41 15.94 6.90
C ALA A 19 0.30 15.04 7.40
N LEU A 20 -0.22 15.33 8.60
CA LEU A 20 -1.49 14.79 9.07
C LEU A 20 -2.60 15.71 8.53
N VAL A 21 -3.38 15.20 7.58
CA VAL A 21 -4.40 15.97 6.88
C VAL A 21 -5.78 15.48 7.29
N GLN A 22 -6.60 16.38 7.81
CA GLN A 22 -8.00 16.14 8.10
C GLN A 22 -8.84 16.31 6.84
N ILE A 23 -9.60 15.27 6.49
CA ILE A 23 -10.57 15.24 5.38
C ILE A 23 -11.83 14.52 5.87
N ASP A 24 -13.03 15.06 5.58
CA ASP A 24 -14.32 14.38 5.83
C ASP A 24 -14.46 13.67 7.19
N GLY A 25 -13.95 14.29 8.27
CA GLY A 25 -14.03 13.73 9.63
C GLY A 25 -13.03 12.62 9.97
N GLN A 26 -12.13 12.28 9.05
CA GLN A 26 -10.98 11.38 9.26
C GLN A 26 -9.65 12.12 9.07
N ALA A 27 -8.54 11.48 9.44
CA ALA A 27 -7.21 12.02 9.24
C ALA A 27 -6.33 11.04 8.47
N VAL A 28 -5.60 11.53 7.48
CA VAL A 28 -4.69 10.75 6.62
C VAL A 28 -3.28 11.30 6.75
N ILE A 29 -2.28 10.40 6.67
CA ILE A 29 -0.87 10.79 6.62
C ILE A 29 -0.40 10.69 5.18
N LEU A 30 0.14 11.78 4.65
CA LEU A 30 0.65 11.90 3.28
C LEU A 30 2.00 12.60 3.31
N ALA A 31 2.88 12.34 2.34
CA ALA A 31 4.01 13.25 2.13
C ALA A 31 3.47 14.65 1.82
N LYS A 32 4.00 15.66 2.51
CA LYS A 32 3.50 17.03 2.50
C LYS A 32 3.42 17.59 1.08
N ASP A 33 4.43 17.33 0.27
CA ASP A 33 4.53 17.82 -1.10
C ASP A 33 3.53 17.13 -2.07
N LEU A 34 2.94 16.00 -1.65
CA LEU A 34 1.92 15.27 -2.40
C LEU A 34 0.50 15.57 -1.93
N VAL A 35 0.29 16.38 -0.89
CA VAL A 35 -1.04 16.65 -0.35
C VAL A 35 -1.96 17.24 -1.41
N GLU A 36 -1.54 18.31 -2.09
CA GLU A 36 -2.38 18.98 -3.09
C GLU A 36 -2.77 18.04 -4.24
N SER A 37 -1.81 17.29 -4.79
CA SER A 37 -2.06 16.36 -5.91
C SER A 37 -2.93 15.17 -5.50
N VAL A 38 -2.79 14.67 -4.26
CA VAL A 38 -3.67 13.65 -3.70
C VAL A 38 -5.09 14.19 -3.53
N MET A 39 -5.25 15.38 -2.92
CA MET A 39 -6.56 16.00 -2.68
C MET A 39 -7.31 16.24 -3.99
N GLN A 40 -6.63 16.75 -5.02
CA GLN A 40 -7.21 16.94 -6.35
C GLN A 40 -7.69 15.61 -6.96
N ARG A 41 -6.87 14.56 -6.89
CA ARG A 41 -7.19 13.24 -7.43
C ARG A 41 -8.38 12.59 -6.73
N ILE A 42 -8.48 12.72 -5.42
CA ILE A 42 -9.61 12.18 -4.65
C ILE A 42 -10.85 13.09 -4.66
N GLY A 43 -10.76 14.29 -5.24
CA GLY A 43 -11.87 15.23 -5.35
C GLY A 43 -12.19 15.99 -4.05
N VAL A 44 -11.26 16.06 -3.10
CA VAL A 44 -11.44 16.78 -1.83
C VAL A 44 -10.95 18.21 -1.99
N THR A 45 -11.83 19.17 -1.73
CA THR A 45 -11.54 20.62 -1.82
C THR A 45 -11.31 21.27 -0.46
N ASP A 46 -11.90 20.70 0.59
CA ASP A 46 -11.79 21.22 1.95
C ASP A 46 -10.99 20.23 2.80
N TYR A 47 -9.81 20.65 3.22
CA TYR A 47 -8.91 19.85 4.04
C TYR A 47 -8.08 20.76 4.93
N THR A 48 -7.70 20.25 6.10
CA THR A 48 -6.87 21.00 7.05
C THR A 48 -5.63 20.19 7.40
N ILE A 49 -4.45 20.79 7.26
CA ILE A 49 -3.21 20.21 7.77
C ILE A 49 -3.16 20.46 9.28
N LEU A 50 -3.28 19.39 10.07
CA LEU A 50 -3.25 19.45 11.53
C LEU A 50 -1.83 19.57 12.09
N GLY A 51 -0.84 19.07 11.35
CA GLY A 51 0.56 19.11 11.74
C GLY A 51 1.44 18.40 10.72
N THR A 52 2.74 18.59 10.87
CA THR A 52 3.75 17.96 10.02
C THR A 52 4.86 17.35 10.87
N VAL A 53 5.42 16.25 10.42
CA VAL A 53 6.52 15.55 11.08
C VAL A 53 7.51 15.02 10.04
N LYS A 54 8.79 14.86 10.42
CA LYS A 54 9.75 14.14 9.58
C LYS A 54 9.39 12.67 9.48
N GLY A 55 9.59 12.07 8.30
CA GLY A 55 9.31 10.65 8.09
C GLY A 55 10.08 9.74 9.04
N ALA A 56 11.30 10.14 9.45
CA ALA A 56 12.09 9.45 10.48
C ALA A 56 11.34 9.27 11.81
N GLU A 57 10.47 10.22 12.19
CA GLU A 57 9.70 10.15 13.44
C GLU A 57 8.50 9.18 13.34
N LEU A 58 8.16 8.71 12.13
CA LEU A 58 7.12 7.71 11.91
C LEU A 58 7.66 6.28 11.99
N GLU A 59 8.98 6.11 12.13
CA GLU A 59 9.62 4.80 12.17
C GLU A 59 9.01 3.90 13.27
N LEU A 60 8.68 2.66 12.90
CA LEU A 60 8.08 1.62 13.74
C LEU A 60 6.69 1.93 14.32
N LEU A 61 6.05 3.06 13.96
CA LEU A 61 4.63 3.25 14.25
C LEU A 61 3.81 2.12 13.63
N ARG A 62 2.82 1.65 14.38
CA ARG A 62 2.01 0.48 14.02
C ARG A 62 0.73 0.92 13.32
N PHE A 63 0.47 0.34 12.16
CA PHE A 63 -0.72 0.58 11.35
C PHE A 63 -1.51 -0.71 11.21
N THR A 64 -2.81 -0.65 11.48
CA THR A 64 -3.68 -1.81 11.31
C THR A 64 -3.85 -2.13 9.84
N HIS A 65 -3.59 -3.38 9.47
CA HIS A 65 -3.81 -3.86 8.12
C HIS A 65 -5.32 -3.78 7.79
N PRO A 66 -5.72 -3.29 6.60
CA PRO A 66 -7.14 -3.03 6.27
C PRO A 66 -8.12 -4.19 6.51
N PHE A 67 -7.72 -5.44 6.26
CA PHE A 67 -8.61 -6.61 6.44
C PHE A 67 -7.95 -7.88 6.99
N MET A 68 -6.63 -7.95 7.18
CA MET A 68 -5.94 -9.19 7.60
C MET A 68 -5.90 -9.39 9.13
N GLY A 69 -6.34 -8.41 9.92
CA GLY A 69 -6.46 -8.54 11.38
C GLY A 69 -5.14 -8.51 12.15
N PHE A 70 -4.06 -8.03 11.53
CA PHE A 70 -2.76 -7.76 12.19
C PHE A 70 -2.28 -6.34 11.89
N ASP A 71 -1.32 -5.86 12.67
CA ASP A 71 -0.67 -4.57 12.43
C ASP A 71 0.65 -4.74 11.68
N VAL A 72 1.05 -3.71 10.92
CA VAL A 72 2.33 -3.60 10.21
C VAL A 72 3.09 -2.34 10.67
N PRO A 73 4.42 -2.34 10.70
CA PRO A 73 5.18 -1.14 11.06
C PRO A 73 5.34 -0.22 9.85
N ALA A 74 5.48 1.08 10.11
CA ALA A 74 6.17 1.97 9.19
C ALA A 74 7.69 1.73 9.27
N ILE A 75 8.35 1.70 8.12
CA ILE A 75 9.81 1.48 8.00
C ILE A 75 10.42 2.55 7.12
N LEU A 76 11.71 2.80 7.29
CA LEU A 76 12.42 3.83 6.52
C LEU A 76 12.99 3.24 5.24
N GLY A 77 12.58 3.77 4.09
CA GLY A 77 12.98 3.28 2.77
C GLY A 77 13.35 4.42 1.81
N ASP A 78 14.54 4.31 1.21
CA ASP A 78 15.07 5.33 0.29
C ASP A 78 14.46 5.25 -1.12
N HIS A 79 13.71 4.18 -1.43
CA HIS A 79 13.02 3.97 -2.70
C HIS A 79 11.70 4.77 -2.82
N VAL A 80 11.28 5.42 -1.74
CA VAL A 80 10.07 6.24 -1.71
C VAL A 80 10.34 7.58 -2.41
N THR A 81 9.54 7.90 -3.43
CA THR A 81 9.69 9.14 -4.20
C THR A 81 8.47 10.06 -4.06
N LEU A 82 8.63 11.30 -4.50
CA LEU A 82 7.56 12.30 -4.59
C LEU A 82 6.98 12.43 -6.01
N ASP A 83 7.37 11.55 -6.93
CA ASP A 83 6.93 11.61 -8.33
C ASP A 83 5.50 11.10 -8.52
N ALA A 84 5.06 10.16 -7.66
CA ALA A 84 3.77 9.50 -7.75
C ALA A 84 3.29 8.94 -6.41
N GLY A 85 2.00 8.62 -6.33
CA GLY A 85 1.40 8.00 -5.16
C GLY A 85 1.09 9.00 -4.04
N THR A 86 1.40 8.63 -2.80
CA THR A 86 1.10 9.40 -1.58
C THR A 86 2.35 9.67 -0.73
N GLY A 87 3.51 9.16 -1.14
CA GLY A 87 4.74 9.15 -0.36
C GLY A 87 4.75 8.10 0.77
N ALA A 88 3.74 7.24 0.85
CA ALA A 88 3.73 6.06 1.71
C ALA A 88 3.56 4.82 0.83
N VAL A 89 4.54 3.93 0.84
CA VAL A 89 4.60 2.79 -0.07
C VAL A 89 4.23 1.51 0.67
N HIS A 90 3.19 0.81 0.20
CA HIS A 90 2.88 -0.53 0.68
C HIS A 90 4.07 -1.46 0.40
N THR A 91 4.54 -2.17 1.43
CA THR A 91 5.67 -3.10 1.30
C THR A 91 5.20 -4.55 1.49
N ALA A 92 5.45 -5.39 0.49
CA ALA A 92 5.19 -6.82 0.45
C ALA A 92 6.46 -7.57 -0.02
N PRO A 93 7.33 -8.01 0.90
CA PRO A 93 8.66 -8.56 0.56
C PRO A 93 8.64 -9.77 -0.40
N GLY A 94 7.52 -10.49 -0.50
CA GLY A 94 7.37 -11.60 -1.45
C GLY A 94 7.15 -11.19 -2.92
N HIS A 95 6.94 -9.90 -3.21
CA HIS A 95 6.46 -9.44 -4.52
C HIS A 95 7.17 -8.20 -5.09
N GLY A 96 8.20 -7.68 -4.41
CA GLY A 96 8.99 -6.54 -4.90
C GLY A 96 10.47 -6.64 -4.50
N PRO A 97 11.42 -6.29 -5.39
CA PRO A 97 12.85 -6.37 -5.06
C PRO A 97 13.25 -5.38 -3.96
N ASP A 98 12.79 -4.13 -4.02
CA ASP A 98 13.06 -3.13 -2.98
C ASP A 98 12.39 -3.49 -1.66
N ASP A 99 11.15 -4.00 -1.72
CA ASP A 99 10.42 -4.54 -0.57
C ASP A 99 11.15 -5.71 0.10
N TYR A 100 11.76 -6.59 -0.69
CA TYR A 100 12.55 -7.72 -0.19
C TYR A 100 13.78 -7.23 0.56
N VAL A 101 14.56 -6.34 -0.06
CA VAL A 101 15.80 -5.79 0.53
C VAL A 101 15.50 -5.06 1.84
N ILE A 102 14.49 -4.19 1.86
CA ILE A 102 14.15 -3.47 3.09
C ILE A 102 13.48 -4.39 4.12
N GLY A 103 12.69 -5.36 3.67
CA GLY A 103 12.10 -6.38 4.53
C GLY A 103 13.14 -7.18 5.28
N GLN A 104 14.24 -7.56 4.62
CA GLN A 104 15.37 -8.23 5.28
C GLN A 104 16.03 -7.37 6.35
N LYS A 105 16.23 -6.08 6.08
CA LYS A 105 16.83 -5.12 7.04
C LYS A 105 16.02 -5.02 8.34
N TYR A 106 14.69 -5.03 8.23
CA TYR A 106 13.77 -4.93 9.37
C TYR A 106 13.30 -6.28 9.92
N GLY A 107 13.77 -7.41 9.37
CA GLY A 107 13.36 -8.75 9.80
C GLY A 107 11.88 -9.06 9.51
N LEU A 108 11.32 -8.49 8.44
CA LEU A 108 9.94 -8.73 8.03
C LEU A 108 9.77 -10.12 7.42
N GLU A 109 8.61 -10.73 7.66
CA GLU A 109 8.23 -11.98 7.02
C GLU A 109 8.18 -11.80 5.49
N THR A 110 8.78 -12.72 4.75
CA THR A 110 8.60 -12.79 3.29
C THR A 110 7.35 -13.60 2.97
N ALA A 111 6.19 -12.98 3.21
CA ALA A 111 4.90 -13.60 2.94
C ALA A 111 4.67 -13.74 1.43
N ASN A 112 4.41 -14.96 0.97
CA ASN A 112 3.99 -15.24 -0.39
C ASN A 112 2.72 -16.10 -0.37
N PRO A 113 1.53 -15.48 -0.48
CA PRO A 113 0.27 -16.20 -0.47
C PRO A 113 -0.12 -16.73 -1.86
N VAL A 114 0.74 -16.63 -2.88
CA VAL A 114 0.42 -17.01 -4.26
C VAL A 114 1.18 -18.26 -4.68
N GLY A 115 0.43 -19.25 -5.18
CA GLY A 115 0.94 -20.51 -5.70
C GLY A 115 1.56 -20.40 -7.09
N PRO A 116 2.19 -21.49 -7.58
CA PRO A 116 2.91 -21.51 -8.86
C PRO A 116 2.00 -21.31 -10.08
N ASP A 117 0.68 -21.46 -9.93
CA ASP A 117 -0.33 -21.25 -10.97
C ASP A 117 -0.91 -19.82 -10.98
N GLY A 118 -0.38 -18.93 -10.13
CA GLY A 118 -0.86 -17.55 -10.01
C GLY A 118 -2.20 -17.42 -9.29
N THR A 119 -2.59 -18.43 -8.50
CA THR A 119 -3.75 -18.38 -7.61
C THR A 119 -3.35 -18.30 -6.14
N TYR A 120 -4.21 -17.74 -5.30
CA TYR A 120 -3.93 -17.72 -3.87
C TYR A 120 -3.97 -19.11 -3.25
N LEU A 121 -3.00 -19.36 -2.36
CA LEU A 121 -2.95 -20.54 -1.51
C LEU A 121 -4.10 -20.50 -0.50
N PRO A 122 -4.68 -21.68 -0.17
CA PRO A 122 -5.71 -21.79 0.87
C PRO A 122 -5.25 -21.19 2.21
N GLY A 123 -6.17 -20.54 2.91
CA GLY A 123 -5.90 -19.90 4.20
C GLY A 123 -5.33 -18.49 4.12
N THR A 124 -5.25 -17.88 2.93
CA THR A 124 -4.84 -16.48 2.78
C THR A 124 -5.95 -15.55 3.27
N TYR A 125 -7.13 -15.70 2.69
CA TYR A 125 -8.35 -15.00 3.10
C TYR A 125 -9.54 -15.74 2.47
N PRO A 126 -10.65 -16.01 3.18
CA PRO A 126 -11.69 -16.93 2.70
C PRO A 126 -12.25 -16.64 1.30
N THR A 127 -12.31 -15.37 0.89
CA THR A 127 -12.81 -14.97 -0.44
C THR A 127 -11.74 -14.95 -1.54
N LEU A 128 -10.47 -15.19 -1.18
CA LEU A 128 -9.33 -15.17 -2.10
C LEU A 128 -8.80 -16.56 -2.42
N ASP A 129 -9.02 -17.56 -1.56
CA ASP A 129 -8.49 -18.91 -1.74
C ASP A 129 -8.83 -19.50 -3.13
N GLY A 130 -7.78 -19.92 -3.87
CA GLY A 130 -7.91 -20.45 -5.23
C GLY A 130 -8.26 -19.43 -6.32
N VAL A 131 -8.36 -18.14 -5.98
CA VAL A 131 -8.64 -17.08 -6.95
C VAL A 131 -7.35 -16.63 -7.62
N ASN A 132 -7.38 -16.49 -8.95
CA ASN A 132 -6.26 -15.92 -9.70
C ASN A 132 -6.03 -14.44 -9.31
N VAL A 133 -4.76 -14.04 -9.17
CA VAL A 133 -4.36 -12.70 -8.70
C VAL A 133 -5.00 -11.55 -9.47
N PHE A 134 -5.22 -11.67 -10.79
CA PHE A 134 -5.84 -10.60 -11.56
C PHE A 134 -7.34 -10.46 -11.27
N LYS A 135 -8.05 -11.59 -11.07
CA LYS A 135 -9.47 -11.59 -10.67
C LYS A 135 -9.66 -11.13 -9.23
N ALA A 136 -8.66 -11.37 -8.38
CA ALA A 136 -8.70 -10.95 -7.00
C ALA A 136 -8.64 -9.43 -6.80
N ASN A 137 -8.19 -8.66 -7.80
CA ASN A 137 -8.13 -7.20 -7.66
C ASN A 137 -9.50 -6.59 -7.32
N ASP A 138 -10.56 -7.02 -8.01
CA ASP A 138 -11.92 -6.53 -7.77
C ASP A 138 -12.44 -6.95 -6.39
N ILE A 139 -12.10 -8.17 -5.96
CA ILE A 139 -12.45 -8.68 -4.63
C ILE A 139 -11.75 -7.86 -3.53
N VAL A 140 -10.46 -7.56 -3.69
CA VAL A 140 -9.69 -6.75 -2.74
C VAL A 140 -10.25 -5.33 -2.65
N VAL A 141 -10.61 -4.71 -3.79
CA VAL A 141 -11.25 -3.38 -3.79
C VAL A 141 -12.58 -3.40 -3.04
N ALA A 142 -13.42 -4.41 -3.29
CA ALA A 142 -14.69 -4.56 -2.58
C ALA A 142 -14.49 -4.75 -1.05
N LEU A 143 -13.49 -5.55 -0.65
CA LEU A 143 -13.13 -5.71 0.76
C LEU A 143 -12.67 -4.39 1.39
N LEU A 144 -11.84 -3.61 0.71
CA LEU A 144 -11.39 -2.32 1.21
C LEU A 144 -12.56 -1.35 1.38
N GLN A 145 -13.52 -1.37 0.45
CA GLN A 145 -14.73 -0.56 0.55
C GLN A 145 -15.62 -1.00 1.72
N GLU A 146 -15.84 -2.30 1.90
CA GLU A 146 -16.60 -2.86 3.03
C GLU A 146 -15.98 -2.48 4.39
N LYS A 147 -14.64 -2.48 4.48
CA LYS A 147 -13.91 -2.11 5.69
C LYS A 147 -13.74 -0.60 5.89
N GLY A 148 -14.23 0.23 4.98
CA GLY A 148 -14.06 1.69 5.05
C GLY A 148 -12.60 2.14 4.92
N ALA A 149 -11.73 1.31 4.34
CA ALA A 149 -10.30 1.58 4.15
C ALA A 149 -9.95 2.03 2.72
N LEU A 150 -10.94 2.13 1.83
CA LEU A 150 -10.77 2.61 0.46
C LEU A 150 -11.03 4.12 0.39
N LEU A 151 -9.97 4.92 0.22
CA LEU A 151 -10.10 6.37 0.05
C LEU A 151 -10.53 6.75 -1.37
N HIS A 152 -9.93 6.11 -2.38
CA HIS A 152 -10.18 6.41 -3.78
C HIS A 152 -9.86 5.21 -4.67
N VAL A 153 -10.58 5.08 -5.78
CA VAL A 153 -10.33 4.04 -6.79
C VAL A 153 -10.51 4.63 -8.18
N GLU A 154 -9.50 4.45 -9.02
CA GLU A 154 -9.53 4.83 -10.43
C GLU A 154 -8.75 3.82 -11.27
N LYS A 155 -8.99 3.84 -12.59
CA LYS A 155 -8.23 3.01 -13.54
C LYS A 155 -7.09 3.82 -14.12
N MET A 156 -5.89 3.27 -14.06
CA MET A 156 -4.69 3.87 -14.65
C MET A 156 -4.24 3.08 -15.86
N GLN A 157 -3.84 3.78 -16.92
CA GLN A 157 -3.22 3.16 -18.09
C GLN A 157 -1.70 3.38 -18.03
N HIS A 158 -0.94 2.29 -17.97
CA HIS A 158 0.52 2.33 -17.97
C HIS A 158 1.08 1.06 -18.60
N SER A 159 2.39 1.04 -18.85
CA SER A 159 3.08 -0.17 -19.31
C SER A 159 3.23 -1.17 -18.17
N TYR A 160 2.88 -2.43 -18.42
CA TYR A 160 3.01 -3.55 -17.47
C TYR A 160 3.76 -4.70 -18.14
N PRO A 161 4.70 -5.38 -17.44
CA PRO A 161 5.44 -6.50 -18.02
C PRO A 161 4.55 -7.71 -18.26
N CYS A 162 4.58 -8.25 -19.47
CA CYS A 162 3.88 -9.49 -19.83
C CYS A 162 4.86 -10.56 -20.28
N CYS A 163 4.48 -11.83 -20.13
CA CYS A 163 5.22 -12.95 -20.68
C CYS A 163 5.48 -12.73 -22.18
N TRP A 164 6.75 -12.69 -22.57
CA TRP A 164 7.12 -12.43 -23.97
C TRP A 164 6.55 -13.46 -24.95
N ARG A 165 6.28 -14.69 -24.48
CA ARG A 165 5.74 -15.80 -25.27
C ARG A 165 4.21 -15.89 -25.23
N HIS A 166 3.61 -15.90 -24.04
CA HIS A 166 2.17 -16.11 -23.87
C HIS A 166 1.35 -14.82 -23.84
N LYS A 167 2.01 -13.65 -23.76
CA LYS A 167 1.38 -12.32 -23.68
C LYS A 167 0.41 -12.17 -22.50
N THR A 168 0.60 -12.98 -21.46
CA THR A 168 -0.08 -12.95 -20.18
C THR A 168 0.69 -12.13 -19.16
#